data_AF-A0A067MX31-F1
#
_entry.id   AF-A0A067MX31-F1
#
_cell.length_a   1.000
_cell.length_b   1.000
_cell.length_c   1.000
_cell.angle_alpha   90.00
_cell.angle_beta   90.00
_cell.angle_gamma   90.00
#
_symmetry.space_group_name_H-M   'P 1'
#
loop_
_entity.id
_entity.type
_entity.pdbx_description
1 polymer ?
#
loop_
_entity_poly.entity_id
_entity_poly.type
_entity_poly.pdbx_seq_one_letter_code
_entity_poly.pdbx_strand_id
1 'polypeptide(L)'
;MGVIVPRSDLVPIHEHNPHISSLQLSRMSNVNLLLETLVSNRLCLQLESLIIGDITCAPGSSISTSLRKLVQPDDRPPLRRLVIQRRKGFDPSGITWLKANAPDFTYASSGDEDTDSLS
;
A
#
# COMPACT_ATOMS: atom_id res chain seq x y z
N MET A 1 -5.67 -18.57 7.17
CA MET A 1 -4.35 -18.83 6.56
C MET A 1 -4.08 -17.76 5.52
N GLY A 2 -2.98 -17.01 5.64
CA GLY A 2 -2.59 -16.02 4.63
C GLY A 2 -1.79 -16.68 3.51
N VAL A 3 -2.08 -16.32 2.27
CA VAL A 3 -1.29 -16.77 1.11
C VAL A 3 0.05 -16.04 1.15
N ILE A 4 1.14 -16.78 1.34
CA ILE A 4 2.50 -16.27 1.19
C ILE A 4 2.82 -16.35 -0.29
N VAL A 5 2.86 -15.20 -0.96
CA VAL A 5 3.36 -15.14 -2.34
C VAL A 5 4.89 -14.98 -2.27
N PRO A 6 5.68 -15.94 -2.79
CA PRO A 6 7.13 -15.82 -2.88
C PRO A 6 7.52 -14.59 -3.71
N ARG A 7 8.58 -13.88 -3.30
CA ARG A 7 9.13 -12.73 -4.05
C ARG A 7 9.46 -13.08 -5.51
N SER A 8 9.85 -14.33 -5.76
CA SER A 8 10.17 -14.87 -7.08
C SER A 8 9.00 -14.93 -8.05
N ASP A 9 7.76 -14.98 -7.55
CA ASP A 9 6.59 -15.25 -8.39
C ASP A 9 5.91 -13.96 -8.86
N LEU A 10 6.25 -12.83 -8.22
CA LEU A 10 5.65 -11.52 -8.49
C LEU A 10 6.39 -10.74 -9.59
N VAL A 11 7.72 -10.89 -9.67
CA VAL A 11 8.53 -10.19 -10.67
C VAL A 11 8.16 -10.61 -12.10
N PRO A 12 8.03 -11.91 -12.44
CA PRO A 12 7.68 -12.30 -13.80
C PRO A 12 6.30 -11.76 -14.19
N ILE A 13 5.28 -11.89 -13.33
CA ILE A 13 3.90 -11.51 -13.69
C ILE A 13 3.78 -10.01 -13.97
N HIS A 14 4.55 -9.17 -13.28
CA HIS A 14 4.51 -7.72 -13.46
C HIS A 14 5.42 -7.20 -14.57
N GLU A 15 6.51 -7.89 -14.90
CA GLU A 15 7.31 -7.60 -16.11
C GLU A 15 6.49 -7.86 -17.39
N HIS A 16 5.64 -8.89 -17.38
CA HIS A 16 4.82 -9.27 -18.53
C HIS A 16 3.52 -8.44 -18.68
N ASN A 17 3.20 -7.59 -17.70
CA ASN A 17 1.98 -6.77 -17.71
C ASN A 17 2.29 -5.30 -17.37
N PRO A 18 3.00 -4.57 -18.24
CA PRO A 18 3.41 -3.18 -17.98
C PRO A 18 2.24 -2.19 -17.88
N HIS A 19 1.05 -2.59 -18.33
CA HIS A 19 -0.16 -1.77 -18.42
C HIS A 19 -1.05 -1.80 -17.17
N ILE A 20 -0.62 -2.42 -16.08
CA ILE A 20 -1.40 -2.43 -14.84
C ILE A 20 -1.54 -0.99 -14.32
N SER A 21 -2.75 -0.43 -14.45
CA SER A 21 -3.11 0.91 -14.01
C SER A 21 -3.81 0.93 -12.65
N SER A 22 -4.35 -0.20 -12.20
CA SER A 22 -4.99 -0.34 -10.89
C SER A 22 -4.54 -1.63 -10.21
N LEU A 23 -4.18 -1.53 -8.93
CA LEU A 23 -3.76 -2.66 -8.11
C LEU A 23 -4.46 -2.61 -6.75
N GLN A 24 -5.07 -3.72 -6.35
CA GLN A 24 -5.69 -3.88 -5.04
C GLN A 24 -4.98 -4.98 -4.26
N LEU A 25 -4.49 -4.62 -3.08
CA LEU A 25 -3.74 -5.47 -2.16
C LEU A 25 -4.51 -5.59 -0.84
N SER A 26 -5.20 -6.71 -0.67
CA SER A 26 -6.03 -6.98 0.51
C SER A 26 -5.62 -8.29 1.19
N ARG A 27 -5.62 -8.34 2.54
CA ARG A 27 -5.39 -9.57 3.33
C ARG A 27 -4.07 -10.28 3.04
N MET A 28 -3.06 -9.53 2.63
CA MET A 28 -1.72 -10.03 2.36
C MET A 28 -0.78 -9.73 3.53
N SER A 29 -0.05 -10.73 4.00
CA SER A 29 0.93 -10.56 5.10
C SER A 29 2.19 -9.81 4.67
N ASN A 30 2.51 -9.81 3.37
CA ASN A 30 3.79 -9.37 2.82
C ASN A 30 3.65 -8.15 1.89
N VAL A 31 2.64 -7.29 2.10
CA VAL A 31 2.43 -6.11 1.24
C VAL A 31 3.63 -5.18 1.22
N ASN A 32 4.35 -5.03 2.34
CA ASN A 32 5.58 -4.24 2.38
C ASN A 32 6.61 -4.73 1.36
N LEU A 33 6.84 -6.04 1.26
CA LEU A 33 7.78 -6.63 0.31
C LEU A 33 7.33 -6.39 -1.14
N LEU A 34 6.04 -6.53 -1.42
CA LEU A 34 5.51 -6.26 -2.76
C LEU A 34 5.68 -4.78 -3.14
N LEU A 35 5.36 -3.85 -2.23
CA LEU A 35 5.54 -2.42 -2.49
C LEU A 35 7.02 -2.05 -2.68
N GLU A 36 7.92 -2.64 -1.89
CA GLU A 36 9.37 -2.49 -2.08
C GLU A 36 9.80 -2.98 -3.46
N THR A 37 9.28 -4.12 -3.92
CA THR A 37 9.60 -4.68 -5.23
C THR A 37 9.01 -3.81 -6.36
N LEU A 38 7.80 -3.29 -6.21
CA LEU A 38 7.21 -2.35 -7.19
C LEU A 38 8.09 -1.11 -7.37
N VAL A 39 8.60 -0.56 -6.26
CA VAL A 39 9.49 0.61 -6.28
C VAL A 39 10.88 0.25 -6.84
N SER A 40 11.52 -0.78 -6.30
CA SER A 40 12.92 -1.11 -6.59
C SER A 40 13.11 -1.67 -8.00
N ASN A 41 12.18 -2.51 -8.45
CA ASN A 41 12.25 -3.17 -9.75
C ASN A 41 11.49 -2.40 -10.83
N ARG A 42 11.00 -1.18 -10.54
CA ARG A 42 10.31 -0.31 -11.49
C ARG A 42 9.12 -1.00 -12.19
N LEU A 43 8.37 -1.81 -11.45
CA LEU A 43 7.24 -2.56 -11.98
C LEU A 43 5.97 -1.69 -11.99
N CYS A 44 5.03 -2.01 -12.89
CA CYS A 44 3.76 -1.30 -13.05
C CYS A 44 3.94 0.22 -13.19
N LEU A 45 4.73 0.65 -14.19
CA LEU A 45 5.05 2.07 -14.42
C LEU A 45 3.82 2.94 -14.71
N GLN A 46 2.74 2.34 -15.20
CA GLN A 46 1.47 3.00 -15.50
C GLN A 46 0.47 2.92 -14.34
N LEU A 47 0.90 2.50 -13.14
CA LEU A 47 0.01 2.37 -12.00
C LEU A 47 -0.53 3.74 -11.57
N GLU A 48 -1.84 3.92 -11.71
CA GLU A 48 -2.55 5.16 -11.34
C GLU A 48 -3.30 4.99 -10.01
N SER A 49 -3.81 3.79 -9.72
CA SER A 49 -4.64 3.53 -8.54
C SER A 49 -4.10 2.37 -7.70
N LEU A 50 -3.92 2.63 -6.40
CA LEU A 50 -3.49 1.63 -5.43
C LEU A 50 -4.47 1.56 -4.26
N ILE A 51 -5.01 0.37 -4.01
CA ILE A 51 -5.91 0.11 -2.87
C ILE A 51 -5.22 -0.91 -1.96
N ILE A 52 -5.16 -0.59 -0.67
CA ILE A 52 -4.41 -1.30 0.35
C ILE A 52 -5.36 -1.54 1.51
N GLY A 53 -5.96 -2.74 1.58
CA GLY A 53 -7.01 -3.05 2.56
C GLY A 53 -6.62 -4.16 3.51
N ASP A 54 -7.11 -4.14 4.75
CA ASP A 54 -7.16 -5.30 5.64
C ASP A 54 -5.82 -6.04 5.77
N ILE A 55 -4.77 -5.33 6.23
CA ILE A 55 -3.51 -5.98 6.63
C ILE A 55 -3.00 -5.43 7.95
N THR A 56 -2.13 -6.23 8.56
CA THR A 56 -1.34 -5.84 9.72
C THR A 56 0.07 -5.46 9.28
N CYS A 57 0.52 -4.25 9.64
CA CYS A 57 1.89 -3.82 9.40
C CYS A 57 2.75 -4.20 10.62
N ALA A 58 3.89 -4.83 10.38
CA ALA A 58 4.85 -5.11 11.45
C ALA A 58 5.47 -3.80 11.98
N PRO A 59 5.82 -3.71 13.28
CA PRO A 59 6.60 -2.60 13.80
C PRO A 59 7.90 -2.41 12.99
N GLY A 60 8.21 -1.17 12.62
CA GLY A 60 9.37 -0.85 11.78
C GLY A 60 9.20 -1.20 10.29
N SER A 61 8.00 -1.54 9.83
CA SER A 61 7.77 -1.80 8.41
C SER A 61 8.10 -0.58 7.54
N SER A 62 8.72 -0.84 6.39
CA SER A 62 9.06 0.12 5.34
C SER A 62 7.84 0.59 4.52
N ILE A 63 6.62 0.20 4.91
CA ILE A 63 5.41 0.42 4.10
C ILE A 63 5.18 1.91 3.79
N SER A 64 5.36 2.78 4.78
CA SER A 64 5.26 4.23 4.62
C SER A 64 6.28 4.71 3.59
N THR A 65 7.55 4.32 3.72
CA THR A 65 8.62 4.71 2.81
C THR A 65 8.34 4.30 1.37
N SER A 66 7.92 3.05 1.14
CA SER A 66 7.56 2.58 -0.20
C SER A 66 6.39 3.36 -0.76
N LEU A 67 5.34 3.62 0.04
CA LEU A 67 4.20 4.42 -0.42
C LEU A 67 4.57 5.86 -0.76
N ARG A 68 5.47 6.49 0.01
CA ARG A 68 5.99 7.83 -0.32
C ARG A 68 6.64 7.85 -1.70
N LYS A 69 7.47 6.84 -2.01
CA LYS A 69 8.11 6.70 -3.34
C LYS A 69 7.11 6.40 -4.47
N LEU A 70 5.99 5.75 -4.17
CA LEU A 70 4.95 5.53 -5.18
C LEU A 70 4.11 6.78 -5.44
N VAL A 71 3.95 7.65 -4.43
CA VAL A 71 3.20 8.92 -4.48
C VAL A 71 4.03 10.04 -5.11
N GLN A 72 5.31 10.15 -4.74
CA GLN A 72 6.30 11.06 -5.34
C GLN A 72 7.45 10.24 -5.93
N PRO A 73 7.22 9.58 -7.07
CA PRO A 73 8.25 8.84 -7.76
C PRO A 73 9.26 9.75 -8.46
N ASP A 74 10.50 9.27 -8.58
CA ASP A 74 11.57 9.97 -9.31
C ASP A 74 11.40 9.86 -10.84
N ASP A 75 11.02 8.67 -11.34
CA ASP A 75 11.13 8.29 -12.76
C ASP A 75 9.83 7.76 -13.39
N ARG A 76 8.67 8.01 -12.78
CA ARG A 76 7.36 7.54 -13.31
C ARG A 76 6.23 8.49 -12.95
N PRO A 77 5.04 8.38 -13.56
CA PRO A 77 3.89 9.15 -13.13
C PRO A 77 3.52 8.86 -11.66
N PRO A 78 3.10 9.88 -10.89
CA PRO A 78 2.62 9.68 -9.52
C PRO A 78 1.28 8.94 -9.52
N LEU A 79 1.01 8.23 -8.42
CA LEU A 79 -0.33 7.67 -8.18
C LEU A 79 -1.38 8.78 -8.20
N ARG A 80 -2.49 8.54 -8.91
CA ARG A 80 -3.66 9.42 -8.92
C ARG A 80 -4.62 9.15 -7.77
N ARG A 81 -4.63 7.91 -7.27
CA ARG A 81 -5.54 7.50 -6.20
C ARG A 81 -4.85 6.50 -5.27
N LEU A 82 -4.88 6.80 -3.99
CA LEU A 82 -4.38 5.92 -2.94
C LEU A 82 -5.44 5.71 -1.87
N VAL A 83 -5.84 4.46 -1.67
CA VAL A 83 -6.83 4.10 -0.65
C VAL A 83 -6.20 3.13 0.34
N ILE A 84 -6.24 3.46 1.63
CA ILE A 84 -5.78 2.61 2.72
C ILE A 84 -6.96 2.32 3.65
N GLN A 85 -7.28 1.05 3.84
CA GLN A 85 -8.44 0.59 4.62
C GLN A 85 -8.05 -0.42 5.69
N ARG A 86 -8.68 -0.31 6.88
CA ARG A 86 -8.64 -1.30 7.97
C ARG A 86 -7.22 -1.81 8.25
N ARG A 87 -6.31 -0.89 8.58
CA ARG A 87 -4.89 -1.20 8.82
C ARG A 87 -4.53 -1.05 10.29
N LYS A 88 -3.93 -2.12 10.84
CA LYS A 88 -3.35 -2.12 12.18
C LYS A 88 -1.84 -1.92 12.09
N GLY A 89 -1.30 -1.08 12.98
CA GLY A 89 0.16 -0.84 13.09
C GLY A 89 0.76 0.04 12.00
N PHE A 90 -0.06 0.80 11.26
CA PHE A 90 0.47 1.80 10.33
C PHE A 90 0.92 3.03 11.10
N ASP A 91 2.12 3.54 10.78
CA ASP A 91 2.67 4.73 11.44
C ASP A 91 1.83 5.99 11.17
N PRO A 92 1.35 6.70 12.20
CA PRO A 92 0.56 7.92 12.04
C PRO A 92 1.28 9.02 11.23
N SER A 93 2.61 9.14 11.37
CA SER A 93 3.39 10.14 10.61
C SER A 93 3.38 9.83 9.10
N GLY A 94 3.40 8.55 8.76
CA GLY A 94 3.19 8.04 7.41
C GLY A 94 1.85 8.46 6.83
N ILE A 95 0.74 8.26 7.56
CA ILE A 95 -0.61 8.65 7.11
C ILE A 95 -0.71 10.17 6.92
N THR A 96 -0.22 10.95 7.88
CA THR A 96 -0.25 12.42 7.78
C THR A 96 0.50 12.91 6.54
N TRP A 97 1.68 12.35 6.26
CA TRP A 97 2.43 12.69 5.07
C TRP A 97 1.67 12.29 3.79
N LEU A 98 1.09 11.08 3.74
CA LEU A 98 0.35 10.60 2.56
C LEU A 98 -0.87 11.47 2.29
N LYS A 99 -1.60 11.86 3.33
CA LYS A 99 -2.75 12.76 3.21
C LYS A 99 -2.38 14.13 2.63
N ALA A 100 -1.16 14.62 2.91
CA ALA A 100 -0.69 15.90 2.40
C ALA A 100 -0.14 15.84 0.97
N ASN A 101 0.32 14.68 0.50
CA ASN A 101 1.09 14.57 -0.75
C ASN A 101 0.45 13.65 -1.81
N ALA A 102 -0.44 12.74 -1.43
CA ALA A 102 -1.08 11.81 -2.34
C ALA A 102 -2.36 12.42 -2.94
N PRO A 103 -2.50 12.48 -4.27
CA PRO A 103 -3.76 12.84 -4.91
C PRO A 103 -4.84 11.81 -4.57
N ASP A 104 -6.06 12.29 -4.33
CA ASP A 104 -7.22 11.45 -3.99
C ASP A 104 -6.90 10.37 -2.94
N PHE A 105 -6.37 10.82 -1.80
CA PHE A 105 -6.04 9.94 -0.68
C PHE A 105 -7.25 9.68 0.20
N THR A 106 -7.58 8.40 0.39
CA THR A 106 -8.60 7.96 1.35
C THR A 106 -7.96 7.06 2.40
N TYR A 107 -8.13 7.42 3.68
CA TYR A 107 -7.80 6.56 4.80
C TYR A 107 -9.06 6.21 5.58
N ALA A 108 -9.42 4.93 5.61
CA ALA A 108 -10.49 4.41 6.42
C ALA A 108 -9.89 3.45 7.46
N SER A 109 -9.64 3.96 8.67
CA SER A 109 -9.40 3.06 9.80
C SER A 109 -10.71 2.31 10.07
N SER A 110 -10.65 1.00 10.31
CA SER A 110 -11.70 0.42 11.16
C SER A 110 -11.55 1.16 12.49
N GLY A 111 -12.56 1.96 12.84
CA GLY A 111 -12.72 2.32 14.23
C GLY A 111 -12.80 1.02 15.02
N ASP A 112 -12.12 0.97 16.15
CA ASP A 112 -12.70 0.29 17.30
C ASP A 112 -14.06 0.99 17.51
N GLU A 113 -15.13 0.37 16.99
CA GLU A 113 -16.49 0.72 17.35
C GLU A 113 -16.67 0.32 18.83
N ASP A 114 -17.07 1.31 19.63
CA ASP A 114 -17.68 1.18 20.94
C ASP A 114 -16.89 0.46 22.04
N THR A 115 -16.01 1.19 22.73
CA THR A 115 -16.13 1.12 24.21
C THR A 115 -17.41 1.82 24.58
N ASP A 116 -18.46 1.00 24.59
CA ASP A 116 -19.70 1.19 25.30
C ASP A 116 -19.45 2.03 26.55
N SER A 117 -19.99 3.24 26.57
CA SER A 117 -20.15 3.99 27.80
C SER A 117 -21.27 3.32 28.59
N LEU A 118 -20.98 2.18 29.20
CA LEU A 118 -21.87 1.52 30.14
C LEU A 118 -21.11 1.04 31.37
N SER A 119 -21.44 1.73 32.47
CA SER A 119 -21.27 1.40 33.90
C SER A 119 -20.07 2.04 34.61
#